data_AF-A0A7W1AS12-F1
#
_entry.id   AF-A0A7W1AS12-F1
#
_cell.length_a   1.000
_cell.length_b   1.000
_cell.length_c   1.000
_cell.angle_alpha   90.00
_cell.angle_beta   90.00
_cell.angle_gamma   90.00
#
_symmetry.space_group_name_H-M   'P 1'
#
loop_
_entity.id
_entity.type
_entity.pdbx_description
1 polymer ?
#
loop_
_entity_poly.entity_id
_entity_poly.type
_entity_poly.pdbx_seq_one_letter_code
_entity_poly.pdbx_strand_id
1 'polypeptide(L)' 'MNVLIIDNYDSFTYNLVQYVGELGGRVEVVRNDAASVDELLGRGHDRVI' A
#
# COMPACT_ATOMS: atom_id res chain seq x y z
N MET A 1 -2.85 6.78 10.15
CA MET A 1 -3.16 6.88 8.72
C MET A 1 -2.78 5.56 8.08
N ASN A 2 -3.71 4.93 7.36
CA ASN A 2 -3.54 3.63 6.72
C ASN A 2 -3.35 3.85 5.20
N VAL A 3 -2.23 3.41 4.66
CA VAL A 3 -1.83 3.59 3.25
C VAL A 3 -1.80 2.23 2.55
N LEU A 4 -2.45 2.15 1.40
CA LEU A 4 -2.29 1.02 0.48
C LEU A 4 -1.14 1.33 -0.48
N ILE A 5 -0.20 0.40 -0.65
CA ILE A 5 0.83 0.48 -1.68
C ILE A 5 0.59 -0.64 -2.69
N ILE A 6 0.45 -0.29 -3.96
CA ILE A 6 0.35 -1.25 -5.07
C ILE A 6 1.75 -1.61 -5.57
N ASP A 7 2.20 -2.81 -5.24
CA ASP A 7 3.49 -3.34 -5.70
C ASP A 7 3.37 -3.81 -7.16
N ASN A 8 4.02 -3.08 -8.07
CA ASN A 8 4.13 -3.45 -9.48
C ASN A 8 5.37 -4.31 -9.76
N TYR A 9 5.75 -5.16 -8.80
CA TYR A 9 7.02 -5.91 -8.81
C TYR A 9 8.23 -4.97 -8.87
N ASP A 10 8.16 -3.85 -8.15
CA ASP A 10 9.19 -2.82 -8.15
C ASP A 10 10.19 -3.06 -7.01
N SER A 11 11.49 -2.87 -7.29
CA SER A 11 12.54 -3.06 -6.29
C SER A 11 12.53 -2.01 -5.17
N PHE A 12 11.79 -0.91 -5.33
CA PHE A 12 11.74 0.20 -4.38
C PHE A 12 10.46 0.23 -3.53
N THR A 13 9.52 -0.71 -3.71
CA THR A 13 8.27 -0.77 -2.93
C THR A 13 8.51 -0.66 -1.42
N TYR A 14 9.53 -1.35 -0.89
CA TYR A 14 9.82 -1.35 0.55
C TYR A 14 10.53 -0.08 1.05
N ASN A 15 11.12 0.73 0.17
CA ASN A 15 11.59 2.06 0.55
C ASN A 15 10.41 2.96 0.92
N LEU A 16 9.31 2.89 0.17
CA LEU A 16 8.08 3.61 0.49
C LEU A 16 7.44 3.11 1.79
N VAL A 17 7.43 1.78 2.02
CA VAL A 17 6.97 1.19 3.29
C VAL A 17 7.74 1.77 4.47
N GLN A 18 9.06 1.86 4.37
CA GLN A 18 9.90 2.46 5.42
C GLN A 18 9.57 3.93 5.66
N TYR A 19 9.51 4.76 4.61
CA TYR A 19 9.20 6.19 4.77
C TYR A 19 7.83 6.44 5.37
N VAL A 20 6.80 5.69 4.96
CA VAL A 20 5.46 5.81 5.58
C VAL A 20 5.50 5.38 7.04
N GLY A 21 6.24 4.31 7.37
CA GLY A 21 6.44 3.84 8.73
C GLY A 21 7.16 4.85 9.63
N GLU A 22 8.23 5.49 9.14
CA GLU A 22 8.98 6.54 9.84
C GLU A 22 8.11 7.75 10.19
N LEU A 23 7.11 8.05 9.36
CA LEU A 23 6.12 9.11 9.61
C LEU A 23 4.95 8.66 10.51
N GLY A 24 4.96 7.43 11.03
CA GLY A 24 3.90 6.88 11.89
C GLY A 24 2.67 6.36 11.15
N GLY A 25 2.77 6.17 9.83
CA GLY A 25 1.73 5.54 9.02
C GLY A 25 1.73 4.02 9.13
N ARG A 26 0.59 3.38 8.81
CA ARG A 26 0.48 1.93 8.64
C ARG A 26 0.33 1.62 7.17
N VAL A 27 0.99 0.56 6.71
CA VAL A 27 1.02 0.20 5.29
C VAL A 27 0.46 -1.20 5.10
N GLU A 28 -0.36 -1.34 4.06
CA GLU A 28 -0.69 -2.62 3.44
C GLU A 28 -0.09 -2.62 2.03
N VAL A 29 0.67 -3.68 1.69
CA VAL A 29 1.24 -3.84 0.35
C VAL A 29 0.48 -4.95 -0.38
N VAL A 30 0.00 -4.66 -1.58
CA VAL A 30 -0.71 -5.62 -2.43
C VAL A 30 -0.11 -5.58 -3.82
N ARG A 31 0.19 -6.75 -4.41
CA ARG A 31 0.64 -6.79 -5.81
C ARG A 31 -0.48 -6.40 -6.75
N ASN A 32 -0.13 -5.76 -7.87
CA ASN A 32 -1.09 -5.24 -8.84
C ASN A 32 -2.07 -6.29 -9.40
N ASP A 33 -1.73 -7.58 -9.29
CA ASP A 33 -2.47 -8.72 -9.82
C ASP A 33 -3.07 -9.61 -8.72
N ALA A 34 -2.92 -9.24 -7.44
CA ALA A 34 -3.28 -10.09 -6.31
C ALA A 34 -4.69 -9.83 -5.73
N ALA A 35 -5.31 -8.69 -6.04
CA ALA A 35 -6.65 -8.34 -5.55
C ALA A 35 -7.42 -7.47 -6.55
N SER A 36 -8.75 -7.50 -6.47
CA SER A 36 -9.60 -6.61 -7.25
C SER A 36 -9.71 -5.22 -6.62
N VAL A 37 -10.02 -4.20 -7.44
CA VAL A 37 -10.23 -2.82 -6.94
C VAL A 37 -11.38 -2.76 -5.94
N ASP A 38 -12.50 -3.45 -6.22
CA ASP A 38 -13.68 -3.46 -5.32
C ASP A 38 -13.34 -4.03 -3.94
N GLU A 39 -12.51 -5.07 -3.89
CA GLU A 39 -12.03 -5.66 -2.64
C GLU A 39 -11.16 -4.66 -1.85
N LEU A 40 -10.29 -3.91 -2.54
CA LEU A 40 -9.40 -2.94 -1.91
C LEU A 40 -10.14 -1.71 -1.40
N LEU A 41 -11.14 -1.22 -2.14
CA LEU A 41 -11.98 -0.09 -1.71
C LEU A 41 -12.72 -0.39 -0.40
N GLY A 42 -13.11 -1.65 -0.17
CA GLY A 42 -13.77 -2.09 1.06
C GLY A 42 -12.87 -2.14 2.30
N ARG A 43 -11.54 -2.03 2.16
CA ARG A 43 -10.57 -2.14 3.26
C ARG A 43 -10.34 -0.83 4.01
N GLY A 44 -10.85 0.30 3.52
CA GLY A 44 -10.88 1.58 4.25
C GLY A 44 -9.52 2.26 4.39
N HIS A 45 -8.68 2.23 3.35
CA HIS A 45 -7.42 2.99 3.33
C HIS A 45 -7.65 4.49 3.19
N ASP A 46 -6.79 5.28 3.83
CA ASP A 46 -6.83 6.74 3.75
C ASP A 46 -6.22 7.26 2.43
N ARG A 47 -5.22 6.56 1.87
CA ARG A 47 -4.51 6.91 0.62
C ARG A 47 -4.01 5.66 -0.10
N VAL A 48 -3.69 5.84 -1.38
CA VAL A 48 -3.04 4.84 -2.23
C VAL A 48 -1.75 5.41 -2.83
N ILE A 49 -0.73 4.57 -2.93
CA ILE A 49 0.53 4.83 -3.65
C ILE A 49 0.73 3.74 -4.68
#